data_AF-A0A5J4KE04-F1
#
_entry.id   AF-A0A5J4KE04-F1
#
_cell.length_a   1.000
_cell.length_b   1.000
_cell.length_c   1.000
_cell.angle_alpha   90.00
_cell.angle_beta   90.00
_cell.angle_gamma   90.00
#
_symmetry.space_group_name_H-M   'P 1'
#
loop_
_entity.id
_entity.type
_entity.pdbx_description
1 polymer ?
#
loop_
_entity_poly.entity_id
_entity_poly.type
_entity_poly.pdbx_seq_one_letter_code
_entity_poly.pdbx_strand_id
1 'polypeptide(L)'
;MTIGGGEIIDVTPRYHRRHQAAVLAALAQLEQGTPEELVLAVLDRPLMTKAAVVTRTTHNPMGYTHEEITKQSNLAYDVTQQTLETLLSEGRVYKIGVYWFAQTVWNTLIDRALRLVQDFHQQYPLRSGLSKEEWRARLGLQPKLAADVFAVLLEQEYLENVEVAGGDERTDRQVLARTAGLIRVPGFIPYFTPVQQRQVDQLLQLFQAQPYQPPTRSEAEAMAGVDVIGALLEQGKLVKIGDGLLFSNTAYTTALSKIVSYMHAHGKITVAEARDVLGTTRKYILPLLEHMDALRLTQRLGDERIPGTAPYCTQKN
;
A
#
# COMPACT_ATOMS: atom_id res chain seq x y z
N MET A 1 -9.05 63.14 23.28
CA MET A 1 -7.86 63.08 22.40
C MET A 1 -7.70 61.63 21.97
N THR A 2 -8.06 61.32 20.73
CA THR A 2 -8.00 59.96 20.19
C THR A 2 -6.59 59.76 19.60
N ILE A 3 -5.86 58.74 20.08
CA ILE A 3 -4.43 58.54 19.78
C ILE A 3 -4.23 57.60 18.57
N GLY A 4 -5.25 56.86 18.15
CA GLY A 4 -5.24 56.07 16.92
C GLY A 4 -6.42 55.11 16.81
N GLY A 5 -6.72 54.70 15.57
CA GLY A 5 -7.57 53.57 15.21
C GLY A 5 -6.77 52.61 14.33
N GLY A 6 -7.15 51.33 14.33
CA GLY A 6 -6.47 50.30 13.55
C GLY A 6 -7.43 49.16 13.20
N GLU A 7 -7.17 48.52 12.06
CA GLU A 7 -7.91 47.36 11.56
C GLU A 7 -7.07 46.10 11.73
N ILE A 8 -7.72 44.98 12.07
CA ILE A 8 -7.04 43.69 12.27
C ILE A 8 -6.96 42.98 10.92
N ILE A 9 -5.77 42.99 10.32
CA ILE A 9 -5.53 42.39 8.99
C ILE A 9 -5.18 40.90 9.08
N ASP A 10 -4.50 40.46 10.14
CA ASP A 10 -4.19 39.03 10.37
C ASP A 10 -4.38 38.69 11.85
N VAL A 11 -5.30 37.78 12.15
CA VAL A 11 -5.60 37.30 13.51
C VAL A 11 -4.63 36.23 14.01
N THR A 12 -3.79 35.68 13.13
CA THR A 12 -2.82 34.63 13.45
C THR A 12 -1.41 34.91 12.88
N PRO A 13 -0.83 36.09 13.15
CA PRO A 13 0.42 36.48 12.51
C PRO A 13 1.61 35.63 12.95
N ARG A 14 2.52 35.40 12.00
CA ARG A 14 3.84 34.82 12.27
C ARG A 14 4.83 35.94 12.59
N TYR A 15 5.98 35.59 13.15
CA TYR A 15 7.05 36.56 13.26
C TYR A 15 7.60 36.86 11.85
N HIS A 16 7.49 38.12 11.44
CA HIS A 16 8.02 38.59 10.17
C HIS A 16 9.22 39.50 10.42
N ARG A 17 10.29 39.34 9.63
CA ARG A 17 11.35 40.36 9.64
C ARG A 17 10.83 41.61 8.93
N ARG A 18 11.26 42.78 9.37
CA ARG A 18 10.85 44.06 8.80
C ARG A 18 11.21 44.13 7.30
N HIS A 19 10.33 44.76 6.53
CA HIS A 19 10.53 45.12 5.12
C HIS A 19 10.66 43.93 4.15
N GLN A 20 10.06 42.79 4.48
CA GLN A 20 9.93 41.68 3.53
C GLN A 20 8.81 41.99 2.52
N ALA A 21 9.18 42.23 1.26
CA ALA A 21 8.25 42.58 0.19
C ALA A 21 7.11 41.55 0.03
N ALA A 22 7.41 40.25 0.10
CA ALA A 22 6.41 39.19 0.03
C ALA A 22 5.40 39.22 1.19
N VAL A 23 5.84 39.61 2.40
CA VAL A 23 4.95 39.73 3.57
C VAL A 23 4.05 40.95 3.43
N LEU A 24 4.61 42.08 2.99
CA LEU A 24 3.83 43.31 2.76
C LEU A 24 2.77 43.10 1.67
N ALA A 25 3.11 42.41 0.59
CA ALA A 25 2.15 42.05 -0.47
C ALA A 25 1.03 41.15 0.06
N ALA A 26 1.37 40.12 0.85
CA ALA A 26 0.39 39.22 1.45
C ALA A 26 -0.53 39.93 2.46
N LEU A 27 -0.02 40.90 3.22
CA LEU A 27 -0.82 41.70 4.15
C LEU A 27 -1.72 42.70 3.43
N ALA A 28 -1.23 43.35 2.37
CA ALA A 28 -2.05 44.25 1.55
C ALA A 28 -3.21 43.49 0.87
N GLN A 29 -2.95 42.25 0.42
CA GLN A 29 -4.00 41.39 -0.13
C GLN A 29 -5.04 40.98 0.93
N LEU A 30 -4.66 40.86 2.21
CA LEU A 30 -5.60 40.64 3.29
C LEU A 30 -6.42 41.88 3.66
N GLU A 31 -5.86 43.07 3.47
CA GLU A 31 -6.51 44.35 3.81
C GLU A 31 -7.53 44.81 2.75
N GLN A 32 -7.28 44.53 1.47
CA GLN A 32 -8.10 45.02 0.35
C GLN A 32 -8.64 43.93 -0.58
N GLY A 33 -8.41 42.65 -0.25
CA GLY A 33 -8.81 41.53 -1.09
C GLY A 33 -10.32 41.33 -1.15
N THR A 34 -10.81 40.92 -2.31
CA THR A 34 -12.14 40.33 -2.45
C THR A 34 -12.28 39.09 -1.56
N PRO A 35 -13.50 38.70 -1.12
CA PRO A 35 -13.69 37.48 -0.33
C PRO A 35 -13.02 36.25 -0.93
N GLU A 36 -13.04 36.12 -2.26
CA GLU A 36 -12.37 35.07 -3.03
C GLU A 36 -10.85 35.10 -2.87
N GLU A 37 -10.24 36.28 -2.99
CA GLU A 37 -8.79 36.48 -2.81
C GLU A 37 -8.35 36.20 -1.39
N LEU A 38 -9.17 36.56 -0.38
CA LEU A 38 -8.90 36.27 1.02
C LEU A 38 -8.92 34.77 1.30
N VAL A 39 -9.95 34.06 0.82
CA VAL A 39 -10.06 32.60 0.97
C VAL A 39 -8.90 31.89 0.27
N LEU A 40 -8.56 32.29 -0.96
CA LEU A 40 -7.43 31.69 -1.68
C LEU A 40 -6.09 31.99 -1.01
N ALA A 41 -5.89 33.22 -0.51
CA ALA A 41 -4.67 33.57 0.23
C ALA A 41 -4.51 32.72 1.50
N VAL A 42 -5.60 32.35 2.17
CA VAL A 42 -5.57 31.40 3.29
C VAL A 42 -5.17 30.01 2.79
N LEU A 43 -5.81 29.51 1.72
CA LEU A 43 -5.56 28.17 1.20
C LEU A 43 -4.16 27.99 0.59
N ASP A 44 -3.59 29.03 -0.01
CA ASP A 44 -2.24 29.05 -0.59
C ASP A 44 -1.13 29.19 0.47
N ARG A 45 -1.46 29.58 1.71
CA ARG A 45 -0.46 29.66 2.78
C ARG A 45 0.07 28.24 3.05
N PRO A 46 1.39 28.00 2.93
CA PRO A 46 1.97 26.82 3.54
C PRO A 46 1.76 26.97 5.05
N LEU A 47 0.98 26.07 5.64
CA LEU A 47 0.94 25.94 7.09
C LEU A 47 2.43 25.84 7.57
N MET A 48 2.75 26.38 8.71
CA MET A 48 3.98 26.07 9.45
C MET A 48 3.49 26.27 10.87
N THR A 49 3.07 25.20 11.52
CA THR A 49 2.70 25.27 12.92
C THR A 49 3.93 25.62 13.75
N LYS A 50 3.77 26.52 14.73
CA LYS A 50 4.83 27.04 15.62
C LYS A 50 5.55 25.97 16.48
N ALA A 51 5.28 24.68 16.28
CA ALA A 51 5.91 23.56 16.99
C ALA A 51 7.12 22.94 16.25
N ALA A 52 7.55 23.48 15.11
CA ALA A 52 8.60 22.90 14.27
C ALA A 52 10.04 23.30 14.69
N VAL A 53 10.35 23.38 15.99
CA VAL A 53 11.72 23.68 16.46
C VAL A 53 12.42 22.52 17.18
N VAL A 54 11.75 21.41 17.56
CA VAL A 54 12.44 20.39 18.38
C VAL A 54 12.37 18.93 17.89
N THR A 55 11.54 18.56 16.92
CA THR A 55 11.55 17.17 16.41
C THR A 55 11.36 17.09 14.90
N ARG A 56 12.21 16.28 14.26
CA ARG A 56 12.35 16.11 12.81
C ARG A 56 11.19 15.32 12.18
N THR A 57 9.96 15.77 12.36
CA THR A 57 8.76 15.27 11.67
C THR A 57 7.85 16.43 11.29
N THR A 58 8.26 17.19 10.27
CA THR A 58 7.35 18.03 9.47
C THR A 58 6.28 17.08 8.87
N HIS A 59 4.98 17.36 8.89
CA HIS A 59 4.26 18.24 7.98
C HIS A 59 2.84 18.48 8.56
N ASN A 60 2.55 19.72 8.95
CA ASN A 60 1.53 20.54 8.32
C ASN A 60 0.25 19.89 7.73
N PRO A 61 -0.97 20.24 8.17
CA PRO A 61 -2.17 19.87 7.42
C PRO A 61 -2.09 20.49 6.01
N MET A 62 -2.34 19.72 4.95
CA MET A 62 -2.26 20.24 3.58
C MET A 62 -3.57 20.86 3.09
N GLY A 63 -4.61 20.87 3.93
CA GLY A 63 -5.89 21.51 3.64
C GLY A 63 -6.48 22.10 4.91
N TYR A 64 -7.44 23.00 4.73
CA TYR A 64 -8.05 23.77 5.82
C TYR A 64 -9.53 23.39 5.97
N THR A 65 -9.99 23.30 7.21
CA THR A 65 -11.43 23.18 7.48
C THR A 65 -12.12 24.50 7.22
N HIS A 66 -13.43 24.46 6.98
CA HIS A 66 -14.24 25.67 6.79
C HIS A 66 -14.10 26.65 7.98
N GLU A 67 -14.06 26.14 9.21
CA GLU A 67 -13.88 26.96 10.42
C GLU A 67 -12.52 27.66 10.46
N GLU A 68 -11.44 26.96 10.08
CA GLU A 68 -10.10 27.54 9.99
C GLU A 68 -10.01 28.62 8.92
N ILE A 69 -10.69 28.42 7.78
CA ILE A 69 -10.74 29.40 6.69
C ILE A 69 -11.46 30.64 7.16
N THR A 70 -12.68 30.48 7.69
CA THR A 70 -13.51 31.59 8.22
C THR A 70 -12.73 32.43 9.22
N LYS A 71 -12.03 31.77 10.15
CA LYS A 71 -11.22 32.45 11.15
C LYS A 71 -10.03 33.20 10.55
N GLN A 72 -9.34 32.62 9.57
CA GLN A 72 -8.12 33.20 9.01
C GLN A 72 -8.39 34.25 7.93
N SER A 73 -9.52 34.16 7.21
CA SER A 73 -9.95 35.14 6.22
C SER A 73 -10.63 36.35 6.84
N ASN A 74 -11.00 36.27 8.13
CA ASN A 74 -11.77 37.30 8.84
C ASN A 74 -13.13 37.60 8.18
N LEU A 75 -13.73 36.60 7.53
CA LEU A 75 -15.03 36.68 6.89
C LEU A 75 -16.11 36.05 7.78
N ALA A 76 -17.37 36.41 7.53
CA ALA A 76 -18.49 35.71 8.14
C ALA A 76 -18.61 34.27 7.60
N TYR A 77 -19.22 33.39 8.39
CA TYR A 77 -19.30 31.95 8.07
C TYR A 77 -20.06 31.68 6.76
N ASP A 78 -21.18 32.36 6.58
CA ASP A 78 -22.04 32.33 5.40
C ASP A 78 -21.33 32.86 4.15
N VAL A 79 -20.64 34.01 4.27
CA VAL A 79 -19.84 34.58 3.18
C VAL A 79 -18.71 33.62 2.79
N THR A 80 -18.02 33.03 3.76
CA THR A 80 -16.95 32.04 3.50
C THR A 80 -17.50 30.81 2.79
N GLN A 81 -18.66 30.30 3.22
CA GLN A 81 -19.30 29.15 2.58
C GLN A 81 -19.67 29.45 1.13
N GLN A 82 -20.36 30.57 0.87
CA GLN A 82 -20.75 30.96 -0.48
C GLN A 82 -19.54 31.17 -1.39
N THR A 83 -18.48 31.78 -0.86
CA THR A 83 -17.22 31.98 -1.58
C THR A 83 -16.57 30.64 -1.96
N LEU A 84 -16.51 29.69 -1.01
CA LEU A 84 -15.96 28.35 -1.26
C LEU A 84 -16.79 27.56 -2.29
N GLU A 85 -18.12 27.69 -2.27
CA GLU A 85 -19.00 27.07 -3.26
C GLU A 85 -18.79 27.66 -4.67
N THR A 86 -18.66 28.99 -4.78
CA THR A 86 -18.30 29.67 -6.03
C THR A 86 -16.94 29.18 -6.54
N LEU A 87 -15.90 29.23 -5.71
CA LEU A 87 -14.56 28.79 -6.08
C LEU A 87 -14.48 27.30 -6.44
N LEU A 88 -15.32 26.47 -5.83
CA LEU A 88 -15.42 25.04 -6.15
C LEU A 88 -16.02 24.85 -7.55
N SER A 89 -17.06 25.61 -7.89
CA SER A 89 -17.68 25.57 -9.22
C SER A 89 -16.75 26.10 -10.32
N GLU A 90 -15.87 27.04 -9.98
CA GLU A 90 -14.81 27.57 -10.86
C GLU A 90 -13.59 26.63 -10.97
N GLY A 91 -13.52 25.57 -10.15
CA GLY A 91 -12.39 24.63 -10.11
C GLY A 91 -11.11 25.20 -9.49
N ARG A 92 -11.21 26.31 -8.75
CA ARG A 92 -10.07 26.98 -8.10
C ARG A 92 -9.77 26.41 -6.71
N VAL A 93 -10.73 25.70 -6.13
CA VAL A 93 -10.54 24.94 -4.88
C VAL A 93 -11.09 23.52 -5.02
N TYR A 94 -10.56 22.60 -4.21
CA TYR A 94 -11.05 21.23 -4.08
C TYR A 94 -11.49 20.95 -2.65
N LYS A 95 -12.58 20.20 -2.49
CA LYS A 95 -13.09 19.74 -1.20
C LYS A 95 -12.88 18.24 -1.07
N ILE A 96 -12.15 17.81 -0.04
CA ILE A 96 -11.84 16.41 0.24
C ILE A 96 -12.20 16.13 1.69
N GLY A 97 -13.31 15.40 1.88
CA GLY A 97 -13.91 15.23 3.19
C GLY A 97 -14.29 16.57 3.82
N VAL A 98 -13.61 16.92 4.93
CA VAL A 98 -13.82 18.19 5.66
C VAL A 98 -12.81 19.28 5.28
N TYR A 99 -11.82 18.94 4.46
CA TYR A 99 -10.71 19.83 4.12
C TYR A 99 -10.91 20.47 2.75
N TRP A 100 -10.50 21.72 2.63
CA TRP A 100 -10.45 22.49 1.41
C TRP A 100 -9.00 22.77 1.02
N PHE A 101 -8.75 22.75 -0.28
CA PHE A 101 -7.43 22.94 -0.89
C PHE A 101 -7.55 23.97 -2.00
N ALA A 102 -6.56 24.86 -2.12
CA ALA A 102 -6.36 25.59 -3.37
C ALA A 102 -5.98 24.60 -4.48
N GLN A 103 -6.40 24.86 -5.71
CA GLN A 103 -6.10 24.01 -6.88
C GLN A 103 -4.60 23.74 -7.03
N THR A 104 -3.76 24.76 -6.85
CA THR A 104 -2.29 24.69 -6.90
C THR A 104 -1.72 23.70 -5.88
N VAL A 105 -2.20 23.80 -4.63
CA VAL A 105 -1.78 22.94 -3.51
C VAL A 105 -2.26 21.50 -3.74
N TRP A 106 -3.50 21.34 -4.18
CA TRP A 106 -4.07 20.03 -4.51
C TRP A 106 -3.28 19.32 -5.61
N ASN A 107 -3.03 19.99 -6.73
CA ASN A 107 -2.26 19.44 -7.84
C ASN A 107 -0.84 19.05 -7.40
N THR A 108 -0.19 19.90 -6.60
CA THR A 108 1.14 19.61 -6.06
C THR A 108 1.14 18.36 -5.16
N LEU A 109 0.10 18.19 -4.33
CA LEU A 109 -0.06 17.00 -3.48
C LEU A 109 -0.24 15.74 -4.33
N ILE A 110 -1.13 15.79 -5.33
CA ILE A 110 -1.38 14.67 -6.23
C ILE A 110 -0.13 14.29 -7.01
N ASP A 111 0.59 15.26 -7.57
CA ASP A 111 1.83 14.99 -8.29
C ASP A 111 2.90 14.38 -7.38
N ARG A 112 3.00 14.84 -6.12
CA ARG A 112 3.93 14.26 -5.14
C ARG A 112 3.53 12.85 -4.78
N ALA A 113 2.24 12.60 -4.58
CA ALA A 113 1.69 11.29 -4.25
C ALA A 113 1.94 10.26 -5.36
N LEU A 114 1.76 10.66 -6.62
CA LEU A 114 2.01 9.79 -7.78
C LEU A 114 3.48 9.54 -8.02
N ARG A 115 4.30 10.61 -7.99
CA ARG A 115 5.77 10.48 -8.12
C ARG A 115 6.35 9.53 -7.08
N LEU A 116 5.85 9.58 -5.85
CA LEU A 116 6.32 8.70 -4.78
C LEU A 116 6.11 7.21 -5.10
N VAL A 117 5.00 6.83 -5.73
CA VAL A 117 4.74 5.44 -6.16
C VAL A 117 5.57 5.09 -7.40
N GLN A 118 5.70 6.01 -8.35
CA GLN A 118 6.51 5.82 -9.56
C GLN A 118 8.00 5.62 -9.23
N ASP A 119 8.56 6.47 -8.37
CA ASP A 119 9.94 6.38 -7.90
C ASP A 119 10.17 5.08 -7.14
N PHE A 120 9.19 4.65 -6.33
CA PHE A 120 9.26 3.36 -5.64
C PHE A 120 9.35 2.18 -6.61
N HIS A 121 8.58 2.18 -7.70
CA HIS A 121 8.66 1.14 -8.73
C HIS A 121 9.98 1.14 -9.48
N GLN A 122 10.58 2.31 -9.72
CA GLN A 122 11.91 2.40 -10.32
C GLN A 122 13.00 1.87 -9.37
N GLN A 123 12.89 2.19 -8.09
CA GLN A 123 13.85 1.78 -7.07
C GLN A 123 13.72 0.29 -6.70
N TYR A 124 12.49 -0.24 -6.71
CA TYR A 124 12.18 -1.62 -6.36
C TYR A 124 11.32 -2.29 -7.45
N PRO A 125 11.86 -2.57 -8.65
CA PRO A 125 11.10 -3.13 -9.79
C PRO A 125 10.43 -4.47 -9.53
N LEU A 126 10.89 -5.17 -8.49
CA LEU A 126 10.42 -6.51 -8.11
C LEU A 126 9.19 -6.48 -7.18
N ARG A 127 8.94 -5.36 -6.52
CA ARG A 127 7.84 -5.26 -5.54
C ARG A 127 6.53 -4.95 -6.25
N SER A 128 5.48 -5.61 -5.82
CA SER A 128 4.16 -5.49 -6.45
C SER A 128 3.48 -4.13 -6.23
N GLY A 129 3.93 -3.36 -5.25
CA GLY A 129 3.44 -2.01 -4.97
C GLY A 129 4.01 -1.45 -3.67
N LEU A 130 3.65 -0.21 -3.37
CA LEU A 130 4.00 0.48 -2.14
C LEU A 130 2.91 0.25 -1.09
N SER A 131 3.25 0.11 0.19
CA SER A 131 2.21 0.00 1.23
C SER A 131 1.47 1.33 1.43
N LYS A 132 0.15 1.31 1.64
CA LYS A 132 -0.64 2.50 1.95
C LYS A 132 -0.10 3.29 3.14
N GLU A 133 0.37 2.57 4.16
CA GLU A 133 0.89 3.18 5.37
C GLU A 133 2.22 3.90 5.14
N GLU A 134 3.12 3.31 4.33
CA GLU A 134 4.36 3.97 3.93
C GLU A 134 4.10 5.18 3.02
N TRP A 135 3.17 5.06 2.07
CA TRP A 135 2.73 6.16 1.22
C TRP A 135 2.20 7.33 2.06
N ARG A 136 1.30 7.05 3.01
CA ARG A 136 0.79 8.03 3.97
C ARG A 136 1.90 8.68 4.79
N ALA A 137 2.77 7.87 5.38
CA ALA A 137 3.84 8.34 6.26
C ALA A 137 4.84 9.25 5.52
N ARG A 138 5.25 8.88 4.29
CA ARG A 138 6.17 9.69 3.47
C ARG A 138 5.52 10.97 2.93
N LEU A 139 4.19 11.00 2.77
CA LEU A 139 3.45 12.21 2.44
C LEU A 139 3.15 13.09 3.67
N GLY A 140 3.30 12.55 4.89
CA GLY A 140 3.00 13.26 6.13
C GLY A 140 1.50 13.49 6.34
N LEU A 141 0.64 12.65 5.75
CA LEU A 141 -0.81 12.82 5.82
C LEU A 141 -1.43 12.18 7.06
N GLN A 142 -2.49 12.80 7.58
CA GLN A 142 -3.35 12.17 8.59
C GLN A 142 -4.10 10.96 7.99
N PRO A 143 -4.40 9.91 8.78
CA PRO A 143 -5.03 8.69 8.27
C PRO A 143 -6.31 8.92 7.46
N LYS A 144 -7.21 9.77 7.95
CA LYS A 144 -8.49 10.05 7.28
C LYS A 144 -8.29 10.79 5.96
N LEU A 145 -7.48 11.85 5.97
CA LEU A 145 -7.17 12.60 4.75
C LEU A 145 -6.45 11.72 3.71
N ALA A 146 -5.53 10.85 4.14
CA ALA A 146 -4.86 9.94 3.23
C ALA A 146 -5.83 8.95 2.57
N ALA A 147 -6.81 8.45 3.32
CA ALA A 147 -7.86 7.59 2.77
C ALA A 147 -8.71 8.34 1.72
N ASP A 148 -9.10 9.58 2.01
CA ASP A 148 -9.89 10.39 1.09
C ASP A 148 -9.11 10.77 -0.18
N VAL A 149 -7.83 11.16 -0.05
CA VAL A 149 -6.94 11.42 -1.20
C VAL A 149 -6.75 10.15 -2.02
N PHE A 150 -6.54 9.00 -1.37
CA PHE A 150 -6.41 7.73 -2.06
C PHE A 150 -7.69 7.35 -2.81
N ALA A 151 -8.87 7.60 -2.23
CA ALA A 151 -10.14 7.36 -2.90
C ALA A 151 -10.27 8.17 -4.21
N VAL A 152 -9.86 9.44 -4.20
CA VAL A 152 -9.81 10.25 -5.42
C VAL A 152 -8.82 9.68 -6.45
N LEU A 153 -7.62 9.27 -6.02
CA LEU A 153 -6.63 8.69 -6.94
C LEU A 153 -7.09 7.35 -7.53
N LEU A 154 -7.88 6.59 -6.79
CA LEU A 154 -8.49 5.35 -7.25
C LEU A 154 -9.62 5.60 -8.26
N GLU A 155 -10.50 6.56 -7.97
CA GLU A 155 -11.61 6.95 -8.86
C GLU A 155 -11.11 7.54 -10.18
N GLN A 156 -9.99 8.26 -10.14
CA GLN A 156 -9.34 8.83 -11.33
C GLN A 156 -8.43 7.84 -12.06
N GLU A 157 -8.39 6.57 -11.63
CA GLU A 157 -7.54 5.51 -12.21
C GLU A 157 -6.04 5.87 -12.24
N TYR A 158 -5.57 6.71 -11.31
CA TYR A 158 -4.15 7.01 -11.18
C TYR A 158 -3.40 5.98 -10.33
N LEU A 159 -4.11 5.33 -9.41
CA LEU A 159 -3.59 4.25 -8.55
C LEU A 159 -4.59 3.11 -8.50
N GLU A 160 -4.08 1.89 -8.34
CA GLU A 160 -4.89 0.70 -8.08
C GLU A 160 -4.44 -0.02 -6.81
N ASN A 161 -5.38 -0.75 -6.20
CA ASN A 161 -5.06 -1.66 -5.10
C ASN A 161 -4.49 -2.96 -5.66
N VAL A 162 -3.44 -3.46 -5.03
CA VAL A 162 -2.93 -4.81 -5.30
C VAL A 162 -3.35 -5.71 -4.17
N GLU A 163 -4.16 -6.71 -4.49
CA GLU A 163 -4.43 -7.82 -3.58
C GLU A 163 -3.17 -8.70 -3.52
N VAL A 164 -2.57 -8.78 -2.33
CA VAL A 164 -1.43 -9.68 -2.12
C VAL A 164 -1.98 -11.10 -2.06
N ALA A 165 -1.74 -11.89 -3.13
CA ALA A 165 -2.19 -13.27 -3.24
C ALA A 165 -1.52 -14.26 -2.27
N GLY A 166 -0.66 -13.78 -1.35
CA GLY A 166 0.19 -14.61 -0.50
C GLY A 166 0.08 -14.36 1.02
N GLY A 167 -0.92 -13.62 1.49
CA GLY A 167 -1.18 -13.50 2.93
C GLY A 167 -1.84 -14.77 3.46
N ASP A 168 -1.24 -15.38 4.49
CA ASP A 168 -1.77 -16.50 5.27
C ASP A 168 -3.31 -16.37 5.38
N GLU A 169 -4.06 -17.30 4.78
CA GLU A 169 -5.53 -17.25 4.62
C GLU A 169 -6.30 -17.17 5.96
N ARG A 170 -5.59 -17.19 7.09
CA ARG A 170 -6.11 -17.06 8.46
C ARG A 170 -6.33 -15.63 8.91
N THR A 171 -5.82 -14.63 8.20
CA THR A 171 -6.08 -13.24 8.58
C THR A 171 -7.28 -12.74 7.80
N ASP A 172 -8.35 -12.35 8.50
CA ASP A 172 -9.57 -11.79 7.92
C ASP A 172 -9.27 -10.92 6.71
N ARG A 173 -9.59 -11.42 5.51
CA ARG A 173 -9.42 -10.73 4.22
C ARG A 173 -9.95 -9.29 4.25
N GLN A 174 -10.94 -9.05 5.09
CA GLN A 174 -11.60 -7.76 5.25
C GLN A 174 -10.85 -6.76 6.16
N VAL A 175 -10.00 -7.24 7.08
CA VAL A 175 -9.20 -6.39 7.98
C VAL A 175 -7.84 -6.04 7.36
N LEU A 176 -7.20 -6.97 6.63
CA LEU A 176 -5.98 -6.70 5.86
C LEU A 176 -6.21 -5.72 4.71
N ALA A 177 -7.37 -5.80 4.04
CA ALA A 177 -7.74 -4.85 2.98
C ALA A 177 -7.84 -3.39 3.47
N ARG A 178 -8.12 -3.19 4.77
CA ARG A 178 -8.29 -1.86 5.37
C ARG A 178 -6.98 -1.23 5.89
N THR A 179 -5.93 -2.04 6.15
CA THR A 179 -4.72 -1.55 6.85
C THR A 179 -3.40 -1.92 6.16
N ALA A 180 -3.37 -2.92 5.28
CA ALA A 180 -2.13 -3.43 4.65
C ALA A 180 -2.26 -3.63 3.13
N GLY A 181 -3.03 -2.77 2.47
CA GLY A 181 -3.12 -2.76 1.00
C GLY A 181 -1.83 -2.24 0.37
N LEU A 182 -1.36 -2.92 -0.68
CA LEU A 182 -0.35 -2.38 -1.59
C LEU A 182 -1.05 -1.50 -2.63
N ILE A 183 -0.39 -0.43 -3.04
CA ILE A 183 -0.82 0.49 -4.08
C ILE A 183 0.21 0.53 -5.19
N ARG A 184 -0.24 0.64 -6.43
CA ARG A 184 0.63 0.78 -7.59
C ARG A 184 -0.03 1.67 -8.63
N VAL A 185 0.76 2.26 -9.53
CA VAL A 185 0.23 2.85 -10.76
C VAL A 185 -0.34 1.74 -11.66
N PRO A 186 -1.50 1.95 -12.31
CA PRO A 186 -2.07 0.97 -13.22
C PRO A 186 -1.12 0.59 -14.35
N GLY A 187 -1.15 -0.70 -14.71
CA GLY A 187 -0.28 -1.25 -15.76
C GLY A 187 1.18 -1.48 -15.35
N PHE A 188 1.59 -1.14 -14.12
CA PHE A 188 2.90 -1.54 -13.62
C PHE A 188 2.95 -3.05 -13.39
N ILE A 189 3.84 -3.71 -14.12
CA ILE A 189 4.13 -5.14 -13.98
C ILE A 189 5.56 -5.26 -13.43
N PRO A 190 5.75 -5.88 -12.25
CA PRO A 190 7.07 -6.13 -11.71
C PRO A 190 7.95 -6.87 -12.71
N TYR A 191 9.17 -6.38 -12.92
CA TYR A 191 10.09 -6.94 -13.90
C TYR A 191 11.44 -7.23 -13.27
N PHE A 192 12.05 -8.32 -13.72
CA PHE A 192 13.41 -8.69 -13.33
C PHE A 192 14.41 -8.00 -14.25
N THR A 193 15.49 -7.49 -13.67
CA THR A 193 16.66 -7.09 -14.49
C THR A 193 17.21 -8.30 -15.23
N PRO A 194 17.96 -8.13 -16.34
CA PRO A 194 18.52 -9.26 -17.08
C PRO A 194 19.39 -10.20 -16.23
N VAL A 195 20.08 -9.67 -15.22
CA VAL A 195 20.88 -10.47 -14.27
C VAL A 195 19.97 -11.29 -13.36
N GLN A 196 18.96 -10.67 -12.76
CA GLN A 196 17.98 -11.36 -11.93
C GLN A 196 17.18 -12.39 -12.71
N GLN A 197 16.82 -12.10 -13.96
CA GLN A 197 16.09 -13.03 -14.81
C GLN A 197 16.90 -14.31 -15.04
N ARG A 198 18.22 -14.22 -15.27
CA ARG A 198 19.08 -15.42 -15.36
C ARG A 198 19.10 -16.21 -14.06
N GLN A 199 19.12 -15.54 -12.90
CA GLN A 199 19.06 -16.21 -11.59
C GLN A 199 17.71 -16.91 -11.38
N VAL A 200 16.61 -16.26 -11.77
CA VAL A 200 15.26 -16.84 -11.77
C VAL A 200 15.23 -18.08 -12.66
N ASP A 201 15.75 -18.00 -13.88
CA ASP A 201 15.74 -19.11 -14.83
C ASP A 201 16.53 -20.31 -14.30
N GLN A 202 17.72 -20.08 -13.74
CA GLN A 202 18.54 -21.12 -13.11
C GLN A 202 17.83 -21.76 -11.91
N LEU A 203 17.19 -20.94 -11.07
CA LEU A 203 16.44 -21.42 -9.92
C LEU A 203 15.23 -22.26 -10.37
N LEU A 204 14.46 -21.79 -11.35
CA LEU A 204 13.30 -22.51 -11.88
C LEU A 204 13.70 -23.81 -12.57
N GLN A 205 14.83 -23.86 -13.26
CA GLN A 205 15.39 -25.12 -13.79
C GLN A 205 15.70 -26.12 -12.67
N LEU A 206 16.24 -25.67 -11.54
CA LEU A 206 16.47 -26.52 -10.38
C LEU A 206 15.16 -27.08 -9.81
N PHE A 207 14.14 -26.22 -9.67
CA PHE A 207 12.79 -26.66 -9.26
C PHE A 207 12.17 -27.66 -10.25
N GLN A 208 12.42 -27.51 -11.55
CA GLN A 208 11.92 -28.46 -12.56
C GLN A 208 12.67 -29.79 -12.55
N ALA A 209 13.99 -29.77 -12.34
CA ALA A 209 14.81 -30.97 -12.28
C ALA A 209 14.49 -31.82 -11.03
N GLN A 210 14.16 -31.18 -9.91
CA GLN A 210 13.87 -31.84 -8.63
C GLN A 210 12.58 -31.30 -7.98
N PRO A 211 11.39 -31.57 -8.56
CA PRO A 211 10.13 -30.93 -8.16
C PRO A 211 9.70 -31.25 -6.73
N TYR A 212 10.09 -32.41 -6.19
CA TYR A 212 9.73 -32.86 -4.85
C TYR A 212 10.93 -32.93 -3.89
N GLN A 213 12.07 -32.35 -4.28
CA GLN A 213 13.22 -32.15 -3.40
C GLN A 213 13.69 -30.69 -3.51
N PRO A 214 12.80 -29.72 -3.24
CA PRO A 214 13.12 -28.34 -3.50
C PRO A 214 14.14 -27.78 -2.49
N PRO A 215 14.84 -26.70 -2.85
CA PRO A 215 15.72 -25.99 -1.93
C PRO A 215 14.92 -25.36 -0.79
N THR A 216 15.60 -25.16 0.33
CA THR A 216 15.10 -24.30 1.40
C THR A 216 15.09 -22.84 0.94
N ARG A 217 14.31 -22.02 1.65
CA ARG A 217 14.24 -20.57 1.42
C ARG A 217 15.63 -19.93 1.50
N SER A 218 16.42 -20.29 2.51
CA SER A 218 17.77 -19.75 2.67
C SER A 218 18.70 -20.12 1.51
N GLU A 219 18.63 -21.37 1.01
CA GLU A 219 19.40 -21.79 -0.16
C GLU A 219 18.96 -21.06 -1.43
N ALA A 220 17.65 -20.91 -1.65
CA ALA A 220 17.11 -20.18 -2.79
C ALA A 220 17.47 -18.68 -2.74
N GLU A 221 17.41 -18.07 -1.55
CA GLU A 221 17.81 -16.68 -1.32
C GLU A 221 19.32 -16.49 -1.54
N ALA A 222 20.15 -17.46 -1.19
CA ALA A 222 21.58 -17.43 -1.48
C ALA A 222 21.89 -17.50 -2.99
N MET A 223 21.05 -18.18 -3.78
CA MET A 223 21.22 -18.31 -5.23
C MET A 223 20.70 -17.09 -6.01
N ALA A 224 19.50 -16.61 -5.68
CA ALA A 224 18.78 -15.61 -6.47
C ALA A 224 18.61 -14.26 -5.77
N GLY A 225 18.87 -14.18 -4.46
CA GLY A 225 18.66 -12.99 -3.64
C GLY A 225 17.27 -12.92 -3.00
N VAL A 226 17.20 -12.28 -1.85
CA VAL A 226 15.98 -12.16 -1.03
C VAL A 226 14.83 -11.51 -1.79
N ASP A 227 15.10 -10.42 -2.51
CA ASP A 227 14.07 -9.68 -3.25
C ASP A 227 13.50 -10.48 -4.42
N VAL A 228 14.31 -11.31 -5.09
CA VAL A 228 13.86 -12.17 -6.19
C VAL A 228 12.96 -13.28 -5.66
N ILE A 229 13.34 -13.93 -4.57
CA ILE A 229 12.50 -14.96 -3.93
C ILE A 229 11.19 -14.36 -3.43
N GLY A 230 11.25 -13.18 -2.82
CA GLY A 230 10.06 -12.43 -2.41
C GLY A 230 9.12 -12.16 -3.59
N ALA A 231 9.65 -11.67 -4.71
CA ALA A 231 8.86 -11.41 -5.91
C ALA A 231 8.24 -12.68 -6.51
N LEU A 232 8.97 -13.80 -6.53
CA LEU A 232 8.44 -15.07 -7.04
C LEU A 232 7.32 -15.65 -6.14
N LEU A 233 7.40 -15.41 -4.82
CA LEU A 233 6.33 -15.75 -3.87
C LEU A 233 5.11 -14.84 -4.07
N GLU A 234 5.31 -13.52 -4.20
CA GLU A 234 4.24 -12.55 -4.46
C GLU A 234 3.52 -12.83 -5.79
N GLN A 235 4.28 -13.21 -6.84
CA GLN A 235 3.74 -13.62 -8.14
C GLN A 235 3.04 -14.99 -8.11
N GLY A 236 3.06 -15.71 -6.98
CA GLY A 236 2.49 -17.04 -6.85
C GLY A 236 3.22 -18.14 -7.62
N LYS A 237 4.42 -17.86 -8.17
CA LYS A 237 5.24 -18.85 -8.88
C LYS A 237 5.88 -19.85 -7.93
N LEU A 238 6.21 -19.40 -6.72
CA LEU A 238 6.67 -20.23 -5.62
C LEU A 238 5.62 -20.24 -4.50
N VAL A 239 5.57 -21.35 -3.76
CA VAL A 239 4.72 -21.55 -2.59
C VAL A 239 5.62 -21.92 -1.43
N LYS A 240 5.52 -21.20 -0.30
CA LYS A 240 6.25 -21.55 0.92
C LYS A 240 5.44 -22.57 1.73
N ILE A 241 6.09 -23.64 2.15
CA ILE A 241 5.52 -24.70 2.99
C ILE A 241 6.30 -24.79 4.29
N GLY A 242 5.57 -24.78 5.41
CA GLY A 242 6.13 -24.86 6.76
C GLY A 242 7.20 -23.79 7.02
N ASP A 243 8.24 -24.19 7.75
CA ASP A 243 9.26 -23.27 8.25
C ASP A 243 10.36 -22.89 7.24
N GLY A 244 10.26 -23.31 5.97
CA GLY A 244 11.21 -22.82 4.98
C GLY A 244 11.38 -23.63 3.71
N LEU A 245 10.54 -24.60 3.39
CA LEU A 245 10.59 -25.23 2.07
C LEU A 245 9.85 -24.36 1.07
N LEU A 246 10.42 -24.22 -0.12
CA LEU A 246 9.76 -23.58 -1.25
C LEU A 246 9.35 -24.66 -2.24
N PHE A 247 8.21 -24.54 -2.90
CA PHE A 247 7.84 -25.39 -4.03
C PHE A 247 7.51 -24.49 -5.22
N SER A 248 7.76 -24.93 -6.44
CA SER A 248 7.10 -24.30 -7.57
C SER A 248 5.60 -24.56 -7.46
N ASN A 249 4.79 -23.59 -7.89
CA ASN A 249 3.33 -23.71 -7.83
C ASN A 249 2.83 -24.97 -8.56
N THR A 250 3.44 -25.28 -9.71
CA THR A 250 3.13 -26.48 -10.50
C THR A 250 3.49 -27.77 -9.76
N ALA A 251 4.66 -27.84 -9.12
CA ALA A 251 5.06 -29.01 -8.35
C ALA A 251 4.17 -29.19 -7.11
N TYR A 252 3.85 -28.09 -6.43
CA TYR A 252 2.97 -28.07 -5.27
C TYR A 252 1.57 -28.60 -5.60
N THR A 253 0.90 -28.01 -6.60
CA THR A 253 -0.45 -28.43 -7.02
C THR A 253 -0.47 -29.88 -7.51
N THR A 254 0.53 -30.31 -8.26
CA THR A 254 0.67 -31.71 -8.70
C THR A 254 0.93 -32.67 -7.53
N ALA A 255 1.69 -32.25 -6.51
CA ALA A 255 1.93 -33.07 -5.33
C ALA A 255 0.62 -33.29 -4.55
N LEU A 256 -0.13 -32.21 -4.32
CA LEU A 256 -1.43 -32.26 -3.66
C LEU A 256 -2.40 -33.17 -4.42
N SER A 257 -2.52 -33.00 -5.73
CA SER A 257 -3.43 -33.79 -6.56
C SER A 257 -3.10 -35.29 -6.53
N LYS A 258 -1.82 -35.66 -6.57
CA LYS A 258 -1.37 -37.06 -6.45
C LYS A 258 -1.72 -37.67 -5.09
N ILE A 259 -1.44 -36.96 -3.99
CA ILE A 259 -1.75 -37.45 -2.64
C ILE A 259 -3.26 -37.59 -2.44
N VAL A 260 -4.03 -36.58 -2.83
CA VAL A 260 -5.51 -36.60 -2.76
C VAL A 260 -6.08 -37.74 -3.60
N SER A 261 -5.59 -37.94 -4.82
CA SER A 261 -6.03 -39.05 -5.68
C SER A 261 -5.70 -40.41 -5.07
N TYR A 262 -4.53 -40.57 -4.46
CA TYR A 262 -4.16 -41.81 -3.76
C TYR A 262 -5.11 -42.09 -2.59
N MET A 263 -5.42 -41.07 -1.78
CA MET A 263 -6.36 -41.22 -0.65
C MET A 263 -7.79 -41.49 -1.11
N HIS A 264 -8.24 -40.95 -2.24
CA HIS A 264 -9.56 -41.30 -2.79
C HIS A 264 -9.64 -42.77 -3.20
N ALA A 265 -8.54 -43.35 -3.70
CA ALA A 265 -8.49 -44.75 -4.09
C ALA A 265 -8.34 -45.71 -2.89
N HIS A 266 -7.58 -45.34 -1.85
CA HIS A 266 -7.22 -46.24 -0.74
C HIS A 266 -7.87 -45.88 0.60
N GLY A 267 -8.59 -44.76 0.68
CA GLY A 267 -9.25 -44.23 1.88
C GLY A 267 -8.33 -43.56 2.90
N LYS A 268 -7.05 -43.92 2.93
CA LYS A 268 -6.04 -43.41 3.87
C LYS A 268 -4.64 -43.41 3.26
N ILE A 269 -3.71 -42.70 3.89
CA ILE A 269 -2.30 -42.67 3.49
C ILE A 269 -1.38 -42.56 4.71
N THR A 270 -0.36 -43.39 4.76
CA THR A 270 0.77 -43.29 5.71
C THR A 270 1.84 -42.34 5.17
N VAL A 271 2.74 -41.89 6.04
CA VAL A 271 3.91 -41.08 5.62
C VAL A 271 4.81 -41.84 4.64
N ALA A 272 4.92 -43.17 4.79
CA ALA A 272 5.73 -44.01 3.92
C ALA A 272 5.12 -44.11 2.51
N GLU A 273 3.81 -44.33 2.41
CA GLU A 273 3.11 -44.38 1.12
C GLU A 273 3.14 -43.01 0.43
N ALA A 274 2.92 -41.92 1.16
CA ALA A 274 2.99 -40.57 0.60
C ALA A 274 4.38 -40.25 0.04
N ARG A 275 5.44 -40.72 0.72
CA ARG A 275 6.83 -40.62 0.24
C ARG A 275 6.99 -41.36 -1.08
N ASP A 276 6.46 -42.58 -1.17
CA ASP A 276 6.60 -43.46 -2.33
C ASP A 276 5.79 -42.93 -3.54
N VAL A 277 4.59 -42.38 -3.30
CA VAL A 277 3.74 -41.74 -4.32
C VAL A 277 4.44 -40.55 -5.00
N LEU A 278 5.18 -39.75 -4.23
CA LEU A 278 5.91 -38.59 -4.78
C LEU A 278 7.37 -38.90 -5.12
N GLY A 279 7.88 -40.09 -4.80
CA GLY A 279 9.29 -40.43 -5.02
C GLY A 279 10.26 -39.49 -4.30
N THR A 280 9.95 -39.10 -3.06
CA THR A 280 10.74 -38.14 -2.28
C THR A 280 11.28 -38.76 -0.98
N THR A 281 11.75 -37.94 -0.04
CA THR A 281 12.22 -38.38 1.27
C THR A 281 11.31 -37.87 2.38
N ARG A 282 11.44 -38.45 3.58
CA ARG A 282 10.69 -38.02 4.78
C ARG A 282 10.90 -36.53 5.10
N LYS A 283 12.08 -35.99 4.77
CA LYS A 283 12.43 -34.57 4.95
C LYS A 283 11.46 -33.62 4.24
N TYR A 284 11.00 -33.97 3.03
CA TYR A 284 10.15 -33.10 2.22
C TYR A 284 8.66 -33.44 2.31
N ILE A 285 8.32 -34.72 2.43
CA ILE A 285 6.90 -35.15 2.48
C ILE A 285 6.23 -34.76 3.80
N LEU A 286 6.95 -34.78 4.93
CA LEU A 286 6.35 -34.53 6.23
C LEU A 286 5.85 -33.08 6.36
N PRO A 287 6.65 -32.04 6.02
CA PRO A 287 6.16 -30.66 6.00
C PRO A 287 5.02 -30.44 5.01
N LEU A 288 5.02 -31.13 3.86
CA LEU A 288 3.93 -31.06 2.89
C LEU A 288 2.62 -31.61 3.49
N LEU A 289 2.66 -32.77 4.13
CA LEU A 289 1.49 -33.37 4.77
C LEU A 289 1.00 -32.54 5.96
N GLU A 290 1.90 -31.98 6.77
CA GLU A 290 1.53 -31.06 7.86
C GLU A 290 0.85 -29.79 7.32
N HIS A 291 1.31 -29.29 6.17
CA HIS A 291 0.67 -28.17 5.50
C HIS A 291 -0.71 -28.55 4.93
N MET A 292 -0.87 -29.75 4.37
CA MET A 292 -2.18 -30.27 3.96
C MET A 292 -3.14 -30.42 5.15
N ASP A 293 -2.63 -30.85 6.30
CA ASP A 293 -3.39 -30.94 7.55
C ASP A 293 -3.84 -29.54 8.01
N ALA A 294 -2.93 -28.54 7.94
CA ALA A 294 -3.22 -27.15 8.28
C ALA A 294 -4.29 -26.51 7.38
N LEU A 295 -4.31 -26.90 6.09
CA LEU A 295 -5.33 -26.54 5.10
C LEU A 295 -6.61 -27.38 5.21
N ARG A 296 -6.67 -28.35 6.14
CA ARG A 296 -7.79 -29.30 6.31
C ARG A 296 -8.09 -30.15 5.07
N LEU A 297 -7.10 -30.31 4.18
CA LEU A 297 -7.16 -31.24 3.05
C LEU A 297 -6.96 -32.69 3.52
N THR A 298 -6.20 -32.86 4.60
CA THR A 298 -6.00 -34.13 5.30
C THR A 298 -6.27 -33.98 6.78
N GLN A 299 -6.54 -35.10 7.44
CA GLN A 299 -6.63 -35.18 8.88
C GLN A 299 -5.79 -36.35 9.38
N ARG A 300 -4.88 -36.06 10.32
CA ARG A 300 -4.05 -37.09 10.96
C ARG A 300 -4.86 -37.90 11.97
N LEU A 301 -4.79 -39.23 11.86
CA LEU A 301 -5.41 -40.19 12.75
C LEU A 301 -4.36 -41.28 13.07
N GLY A 302 -3.66 -41.10 14.20
CA GLY A 302 -2.51 -41.94 14.56
C GLY A 302 -1.34 -41.79 13.58
N ASP A 303 -0.96 -42.91 12.97
CA ASP A 303 0.13 -43.01 11.99
C ASP A 303 -0.33 -42.79 10.53
N GLU A 304 -1.64 -42.67 10.34
CA GLU A 304 -2.27 -42.52 9.03
C GLU A 304 -2.91 -41.12 8.89
N ARG A 305 -3.21 -40.75 7.65
CA ARG A 305 -4.00 -39.58 7.29
C ARG A 305 -5.19 -40.01 6.46
N ILE A 306 -6.33 -39.40 6.74
CA ILE A 306 -7.57 -39.57 5.98
C ILE A 306 -7.90 -38.26 5.25
N PRO A 307 -8.76 -38.30 4.21
CA PRO A 307 -9.29 -37.08 3.59
C PRO A 307 -9.90 -36.14 4.62
N GLY A 308 -9.54 -34.86 4.55
CA GLY A 308 -10.08 -33.82 5.42
C GLY A 308 -11.43 -33.27 4.96
N THR A 309 -11.90 -32.22 5.62
CA THR A 309 -13.22 -31.60 5.35
C THR A 309 -13.20 -30.57 4.23
N ALA A 310 -12.02 -30.08 3.83
CA ALA A 310 -11.91 -29.12 2.73
C ALA A 310 -11.87 -29.84 1.37
N PRO A 311 -12.74 -29.48 0.41
CA PRO A 311 -12.72 -30.06 -0.92
C PRO A 311 -11.48 -29.56 -1.68
N TYR A 312 -10.69 -30.48 -2.25
CA TYR A 312 -9.64 -30.13 -3.21
C TYR A 312 -10.22 -30.23 -4.63
N CYS A 313 -10.63 -29.10 -5.21
CA CYS A 313 -10.98 -29.06 -6.63
C CYS A 313 -9.69 -29.09 -7.45
N THR A 314 -9.42 -30.23 -8.10
CA THR A 314 -8.48 -30.26 -9.22
C THR A 314 -9.05 -29.35 -10.31
N GLN A 315 -8.38 -28.24 -10.61
CA GLN A 315 -8.68 -27.51 -11.84
C GLN A 315 -8.51 -28.50 -12.99
N LYS A 316 -9.62 -28.86 -13.64
CA LYS A 316 -9.61 -29.62 -14.88
C LYS A 316 -8.85 -28.78 -15.91
N ASN A 317 -7.89 -29.44 -16.58
CA ASN A 317 -7.14 -28.94 -17.73
C ASN A 317 -8.02 -28.14 -18.71
#